data_AF-A0A516RF86-F1
#
_entry.id   AF-A0A516RF86-F1
#
_cell.length_a   1.000
_cell.length_b   1.000
_cell.length_c   1.000
_cell.angle_alpha   90.00
_cell.angle_beta   90.00
_cell.angle_gamma   90.00
#
_symmetry.space_group_name_H-M   'P 1'
#
loop_
_entity.id
_entity.type
_entity.pdbx_description
1 polymer ?
#
loop_
_entity_poly.entity_id
_entity_poly.type
_entity_poly.pdbx_seq_one_letter_code
_entity_poly.pdbx_strand_id
1 'polypeptide(L)'
;MATIKFATVGKGGTVHGTTDEAKTLCGKDVAQMVNLPGAAIACKACKTQAKKIETEESADVAKNTETKSADTTYEEVRNDVRQMIDVLNGLTKNDAEKIKATFDQGQEELKKLTASKRAGLTMELKRAKADAEGRSTASTAIVLKAETTSVDQIEGYREIVDSTAEKMAAGIRSEVDAQQSARTLAEAILDARLRVIDKKGRPDLKGSRQTSKDMTADIKATAANKLVQSGFRSNIADTDDLMDSLQGKIEYQMSALLPEFVRALDNDTERFAELFPMLTDKVTEETPASEILFKEYNINPESVAERRARKRAEAKALANATGETKELGAGGEGEDGEGEGEGSEGAETKSLFDKDTKALASVSKILTDVVKHSEDYTSDESDKIRKQLTDALGEFSAALAKL
;
A
#
# COMPACT_ATOMS: atom_id res chain seq x y z
N MET A 1 -15.56 34.89 -31.41
CA MET A 1 -15.78 34.85 -29.96
C MET A 1 -17.09 35.54 -29.64
N ALA A 2 -18.16 34.76 -29.45
CA ALA A 2 -19.44 35.31 -29.03
C ALA A 2 -19.35 35.69 -27.55
N THR A 3 -19.20 36.98 -27.25
CA THR A 3 -19.10 37.44 -25.85
C THR A 3 -20.49 37.40 -25.21
N ILE A 4 -20.64 36.60 -24.15
CA ILE A 4 -21.89 36.52 -23.39
C ILE A 4 -22.07 37.81 -22.58
N LYS A 5 -23.17 38.52 -22.83
CA LYS A 5 -23.60 39.72 -22.12
C LYS A 5 -24.76 39.40 -21.16
N PHE A 6 -25.00 40.26 -20.19
CA PHE A 6 -26.05 40.05 -19.18
C PHE A 6 -27.27 40.93 -19.44
N ALA A 7 -28.46 40.39 -19.20
CA ALA A 7 -29.73 41.06 -19.42
C ALA A 7 -30.79 40.61 -18.40
N THR A 8 -31.81 41.43 -18.16
CA THR A 8 -33.02 41.03 -17.41
C THR A 8 -34.19 40.76 -18.34
N VAL A 9 -35.12 39.94 -17.87
CA VAL A 9 -36.37 39.60 -18.57
C VAL A 9 -37.57 40.01 -17.71
N GLY A 10 -38.49 40.78 -18.29
CA GLY A 10 -39.69 41.27 -17.61
C GLY A 10 -39.40 42.11 -16.37
N LYS A 11 -40.39 42.25 -15.47
CA LYS A 11 -40.27 43.05 -14.23
C LYS A 11 -39.53 42.33 -13.09
N GLY A 12 -39.10 41.09 -13.31
CA GLY A 12 -38.64 40.16 -12.26
C GLY A 12 -37.16 40.24 -11.88
N GLY A 13 -36.35 41.11 -12.52
CA GLY A 13 -34.97 41.39 -12.11
C GLY A 13 -33.95 40.24 -12.23
N THR A 14 -34.36 39.02 -12.58
CA THR A 14 -33.45 37.88 -12.76
C THR A 14 -32.48 38.14 -13.92
N VAL A 15 -31.20 37.84 -13.71
CA VAL A 15 -30.14 38.01 -14.71
C VAL A 15 -30.03 36.77 -15.61
N HIS A 16 -30.10 37.01 -16.92
CA HIS A 16 -29.96 36.06 -18.01
C HIS A 16 -28.70 36.37 -18.83
N GLY A 17 -28.19 35.38 -19.57
CA GLY A 17 -27.14 35.60 -20.57
C GLY A 17 -27.75 35.82 -21.96
N THR A 18 -27.09 36.60 -22.82
CA THR A 18 -27.43 36.83 -24.23
C THR A 18 -26.16 37.04 -25.05
N THR A 19 -26.20 36.74 -26.35
CA THR A 19 -25.11 36.99 -27.31
C THR A 19 -25.46 38.04 -28.35
N ASP A 20 -26.73 38.40 -28.53
CA ASP A 20 -27.23 39.25 -29.61
C ASP A 20 -28.13 40.42 -29.16
N GLU A 21 -28.27 40.63 -27.84
CA GLU A 21 -29.04 41.72 -27.20
C GLU A 21 -30.56 41.72 -27.46
N ALA A 22 -31.05 40.91 -28.41
CA ALA A 22 -32.46 40.77 -28.70
C ALA A 22 -33.10 39.65 -27.86
N LYS A 23 -32.40 38.51 -27.72
CA LYS A 23 -32.91 37.35 -26.98
C LYS A 23 -31.88 36.78 -26.02
N THR A 24 -32.38 36.30 -24.90
CA THR A 24 -31.57 35.55 -23.92
C THR A 24 -31.24 34.17 -24.46
N LEU A 25 -30.19 33.53 -23.93
CA LEU A 25 -29.76 32.17 -24.28
C LEU A 25 -30.85 31.11 -24.01
N CYS A 26 -31.88 31.43 -23.21
CA CYS A 26 -33.05 30.59 -23.02
C CYS A 26 -34.26 30.98 -23.89
N GLY A 27 -34.07 31.84 -24.90
CA GLY A 27 -35.07 32.19 -25.90
C GLY A 27 -36.10 33.25 -25.48
N LYS A 28 -35.91 33.92 -24.34
CA LYS A 28 -36.81 35.00 -23.88
C LYS A 28 -36.33 36.37 -24.36
N ASP A 29 -37.26 37.25 -24.67
CA ASP A 29 -36.95 38.61 -25.12
C ASP A 29 -36.26 39.43 -24.00
N VAL A 30 -35.23 40.16 -24.39
CA VAL A 30 -34.47 41.02 -23.48
C VAL A 30 -35.29 42.25 -23.12
N ALA A 31 -35.46 42.51 -21.83
CA ALA A 31 -36.12 43.72 -21.35
C ALA A 31 -35.12 44.87 -21.12
N GLN A 32 -33.97 44.57 -20.53
CA GLN A 32 -32.90 45.55 -20.31
C GLN A 32 -31.54 44.87 -20.18
N MET A 33 -30.48 45.49 -20.71
CA MET A 33 -29.10 45.02 -20.55
C MET A 33 -28.55 45.40 -19.16
N VAL A 34 -27.77 44.51 -18.57
CA VAL A 34 -27.16 44.67 -17.23
C VAL A 34 -25.65 44.81 -17.39
N ASN A 35 -25.14 46.00 -17.06
CA ASN A 35 -23.70 46.27 -17.00
C ASN A 35 -23.29 46.48 -15.53
N LEU A 36 -23.23 45.39 -14.77
CA LEU A 36 -22.72 45.39 -13.40
C LEU A 36 -21.46 44.53 -13.31
N PRO A 37 -20.35 45.04 -12.75
CA PRO A 37 -19.15 44.25 -12.55
C PRO A 37 -19.44 43.10 -11.59
N GLY A 38 -19.17 41.87 -12.02
CA GLY A 38 -19.44 40.64 -11.25
C GLY A 38 -20.85 40.08 -11.38
N ALA A 39 -21.68 40.59 -12.30
CA ALA A 39 -22.98 39.98 -12.59
C ALA A 39 -22.81 38.52 -13.06
N ALA A 40 -23.63 37.62 -12.52
CA ALA A 40 -23.65 36.21 -12.89
C ALA A 40 -25.01 35.82 -13.47
N ILE A 41 -25.02 34.84 -14.37
CA ILE A 41 -26.25 34.29 -14.95
C ILE A 41 -27.02 33.54 -13.84
N ALA A 42 -28.10 34.14 -13.36
CA ALA A 42 -28.99 33.56 -12.36
C ALA A 42 -29.97 32.54 -12.98
N CYS A 43 -30.31 32.69 -14.26
CA CYS A 43 -31.17 31.73 -14.96
C CYS A 43 -30.46 30.41 -15.25
N LYS A 44 -30.92 29.31 -14.64
CA LYS A 44 -30.37 27.96 -14.80
C LYS A 44 -30.29 27.50 -16.27
N ALA A 45 -31.31 27.79 -17.07
CA ALA A 45 -31.34 27.44 -18.50
C ALA A 45 -30.27 28.20 -19.31
N CYS A 46 -30.09 29.50 -19.05
CA CYS A 46 -29.03 30.29 -19.66
C CYS A 46 -27.64 29.81 -19.22
N LYS A 47 -27.48 29.40 -17.96
CA LYS A 47 -26.20 28.90 -17.42
C LYS A 47 -25.75 27.60 -18.10
N THR A 48 -26.69 26.70 -18.39
CA THR A 48 -26.40 25.47 -19.14
C THR A 48 -26.00 25.77 -20.58
N GLN A 49 -26.69 26.69 -21.25
CA GLN A 49 -26.37 27.06 -22.63
C GLN A 49 -25.05 27.81 -22.75
N ALA A 50 -24.74 28.71 -21.80
CA ALA A 50 -23.44 29.39 -21.73
C ALA A 50 -22.28 28.40 -21.66
N LYS A 51 -22.38 27.37 -20.81
CA LYS A 51 -21.37 26.30 -20.73
C LYS A 51 -21.21 25.52 -22.04
N LYS A 52 -22.30 25.28 -22.78
CA LYS A 52 -22.22 24.60 -24.07
C LYS A 52 -21.45 25.43 -25.09
N ILE A 53 -21.71 26.73 -25.15
CA ILE A 53 -20.99 27.66 -26.04
C ILE A 53 -19.48 27.68 -25.71
N GLU A 54 -19.11 27.70 -24.41
CA GLU A 54 -17.71 27.60 -23.97
C GLU A 54 -17.05 26.25 -24.32
N THR A 55 -17.83 25.16 -24.32
CA THR A 55 -17.34 23.80 -24.61
C THR A 55 -17.24 23.56 -26.13
N GLU A 56 -18.15 24.11 -26.93
CA GLU A 56 -18.16 24.00 -28.39
C GLU A 56 -17.11 24.90 -29.05
N GLU A 57 -16.85 26.12 -28.54
CA GLU A 57 -15.72 26.96 -29.02
C GLU A 57 -14.36 26.31 -28.71
N SER A 58 -14.26 25.44 -27.70
CA SER A 58 -13.04 24.68 -27.40
C SER A 58 -12.87 23.43 -28.29
N ALA A 59 -13.92 23.00 -28.99
CA ALA A 59 -13.90 21.80 -29.84
C ALA A 59 -13.52 22.11 -31.30
N ASP A 60 -13.81 23.31 -31.81
CA ASP A 60 -13.54 23.67 -33.22
C ASP A 60 -12.07 24.07 -33.49
N VAL A 61 -11.31 24.45 -32.47
CA VAL A 61 -9.86 24.69 -32.60
C VAL A 61 -9.05 23.37 -32.62
N ALA A 62 -9.65 22.25 -32.22
CA ALA A 62 -8.99 20.96 -32.10
C ALA A 62 -9.01 20.08 -33.37
N LYS A 63 -9.72 20.50 -34.44
CA LYS A 63 -10.08 19.58 -35.54
C LYS A 63 -9.24 19.65 -36.83
N ASN A 64 -8.13 20.37 -36.85
CA ASN A 64 -7.33 20.52 -38.09
C ASN A 64 -5.83 20.17 -38.02
N THR A 65 -5.38 19.43 -36.99
CA THR A 65 -3.97 18.97 -36.94
C THR A 65 -3.80 17.68 -36.10
N GLU A 66 -4.50 16.61 -36.47
CA GLU A 66 -4.08 15.23 -36.18
C GLU A 66 -3.49 14.68 -37.50
N THR A 67 -2.46 13.84 -37.57
CA THR A 67 -2.20 12.63 -36.80
C THR A 67 -0.75 12.20 -37.11
N LYS A 68 0.18 12.26 -36.14
CA LYS A 68 1.46 11.50 -36.06
C LYS A 68 2.46 12.03 -35.03
N SER A 69 2.35 13.28 -34.59
CA SER A 69 3.37 13.92 -33.72
C SER A 69 3.15 13.72 -32.20
N ALA A 70 1.92 13.44 -31.75
CA ALA A 70 1.57 13.48 -30.33
C ALA A 70 1.81 12.17 -29.55
N ASP A 71 1.82 11.01 -30.22
CA ASP A 71 2.11 9.73 -29.55
C ASP A 71 3.61 9.53 -29.29
N THR A 72 4.47 10.10 -30.14
CA THR A 72 5.93 10.11 -29.94
C THR A 72 6.29 10.95 -28.71
N THR A 73 5.68 12.12 -28.56
CA THR A 73 5.92 13.01 -27.41
C THR A 73 5.41 12.43 -26.09
N TYR A 74 4.34 11.62 -26.10
CA TYR A 74 3.89 10.96 -24.88
C TYR A 74 4.86 9.86 -24.41
N GLU A 75 5.28 8.96 -25.31
CA GLU A 75 6.19 7.87 -24.94
C GLU A 75 7.60 8.41 -24.62
N GLU A 76 8.06 9.49 -25.28
CA GLU A 76 9.30 10.19 -24.93
C GLU A 76 9.23 10.77 -23.51
N VAL A 77 8.21 11.58 -23.20
CA VAL A 77 8.05 12.18 -21.86
C VAL A 77 7.83 11.10 -20.80
N ARG A 78 7.14 10.00 -21.12
CA ARG A 78 6.97 8.86 -20.23
C ARG A 78 8.29 8.16 -19.93
N ASN A 79 9.13 7.95 -20.95
CA ASN A 79 10.44 7.32 -20.79
C ASN A 79 11.39 8.22 -20.01
N ASP A 80 11.37 9.53 -20.25
CA ASP A 80 12.18 10.50 -19.51
C ASP A 80 11.79 10.54 -18.04
N VAL A 81 10.48 10.56 -17.73
CA VAL A 81 10.00 10.49 -16.34
C VAL A 81 10.36 9.15 -15.69
N ARG A 82 10.32 8.04 -16.44
CA ARG A 82 10.76 6.72 -15.93
C ARG A 82 12.25 6.67 -15.63
N GLN A 83 13.09 7.27 -16.48
CA GLN A 83 14.52 7.39 -16.19
C GLN A 83 14.76 8.21 -14.92
N MET A 84 13.98 9.27 -14.70
CA MET A 84 14.06 10.04 -13.45
C MET A 84 13.60 9.25 -12.22
N ILE A 85 12.56 8.41 -12.37
CA ILE A 85 12.14 7.45 -11.35
C ILE A 85 13.27 6.46 -11.04
N ASP A 86 13.93 5.91 -12.06
CA ASP A 86 15.06 4.99 -11.88
C ASP A 86 16.26 5.66 -11.19
N VAL A 87 16.56 6.92 -11.54
CA VAL A 87 17.57 7.72 -10.85
C VAL A 87 17.19 7.91 -9.38
N LEU A 88 15.95 8.32 -9.08
CA LEU A 88 15.45 8.46 -7.70
C LEU A 88 15.52 7.13 -6.94
N ASN A 89 15.23 6.01 -7.58
CA ASN A 89 15.35 4.68 -7.00
C ASN A 89 16.80 4.29 -6.64
N GLY A 90 17.81 4.95 -7.22
CA GLY A 90 19.22 4.80 -6.85
C GLY A 90 19.73 5.83 -5.84
N LEU A 91 18.98 6.89 -5.55
CA LEU A 91 19.40 7.97 -4.63
C LEU A 91 19.05 7.68 -3.19
N THR A 92 19.73 8.36 -2.28
CA THR A 92 19.57 8.21 -0.82
C THR A 92 19.34 9.55 -0.15
N LYS A 93 18.89 9.58 1.11
CA LYS A 93 18.62 10.81 1.87
C LYS A 93 19.82 11.76 1.97
N ASN A 94 21.05 11.27 1.85
CA ASN A 94 22.24 12.15 1.83
C ASN A 94 22.44 12.83 0.46
N ASP A 95 21.72 12.39 -0.58
CA ASP A 95 21.63 13.02 -1.89
C ASP A 95 20.45 14.01 -1.97
N ALA A 96 20.06 14.64 -0.86
CA ALA A 96 18.85 15.48 -0.75
C ALA A 96 18.72 16.53 -1.87
N GLU A 97 19.82 17.19 -2.24
CA GLU A 97 19.82 18.17 -3.35
C GLU A 97 19.58 17.51 -4.71
N LYS A 98 20.15 16.32 -4.96
CA LYS A 98 19.91 15.57 -6.20
C LYS A 98 18.51 14.98 -6.23
N ILE A 99 17.98 14.49 -5.11
CA ILE A 99 16.61 13.99 -5.02
C ILE A 99 15.64 15.12 -5.39
N LYS A 100 15.83 16.30 -4.79
CA LYS A 100 15.02 17.48 -5.11
C LYS A 100 15.15 17.87 -6.57
N ALA A 101 16.37 17.98 -7.11
CA ALA A 101 16.59 18.36 -8.50
C ALA A 101 15.97 17.37 -9.50
N THR A 102 16.18 16.06 -9.30
CA THR A 102 15.60 15.01 -10.17
C THR A 102 14.08 14.98 -10.08
N PHE A 103 13.51 15.18 -8.90
CA PHE A 103 12.06 15.27 -8.74
C PHE A 103 11.45 16.50 -9.40
N ASP A 104 12.06 17.68 -9.20
CA ASP A 104 11.59 18.93 -9.79
C ASP A 104 11.66 18.85 -11.33
N GLN A 105 12.72 18.26 -11.87
CA GLN A 105 12.85 17.99 -13.31
C GLN A 105 11.74 17.04 -13.81
N GLY A 106 11.43 15.98 -13.07
CA GLY A 106 10.34 15.06 -13.42
C GLY A 106 8.97 15.72 -13.38
N GLN A 107 8.75 16.67 -12.46
CA GLN A 107 7.51 17.44 -12.43
C GLN A 107 7.38 18.39 -13.63
N GLU A 108 8.48 19.00 -14.08
CA GLU A 108 8.46 19.84 -15.30
C GLU A 108 8.17 19.01 -16.55
N GLU A 109 8.75 17.81 -16.68
CA GLU A 109 8.43 16.89 -17.78
C GLU A 109 6.96 16.48 -17.77
N LEU A 110 6.42 16.17 -16.59
CA LEU A 110 5.01 15.81 -16.44
C LEU A 110 4.05 16.94 -16.84
N LYS A 111 4.46 18.21 -16.74
CA LYS A 111 3.63 19.35 -17.20
C LYS A 111 3.34 19.33 -18.70
N LYS A 112 4.16 18.63 -19.50
CA LYS A 112 3.96 18.45 -20.94
C LYS A 112 2.82 17.48 -21.27
N LEU A 113 2.37 16.68 -20.29
CA LEU A 113 1.28 15.72 -20.46
C LEU A 113 -0.08 16.28 -20.07
N THR A 114 -1.15 15.72 -20.65
CA THR A 114 -2.52 15.99 -20.19
C THR A 114 -2.77 15.43 -18.79
N ALA A 115 -3.71 16.01 -18.06
CA ALA A 115 -3.99 15.64 -16.66
C ALA A 115 -4.28 14.13 -16.47
N SER A 116 -4.97 13.50 -17.41
CA SER A 116 -5.30 12.07 -17.36
C SER A 116 -4.07 11.17 -17.50
N LYS A 117 -3.13 11.52 -18.39
CA LYS A 117 -1.87 10.77 -18.60
C LYS A 117 -0.82 11.08 -17.52
N ARG A 118 -0.91 12.25 -16.89
CA ARG A 118 0.01 12.75 -15.86
C ARG A 118 -0.19 12.07 -14.49
N ALA A 119 -1.42 11.70 -14.15
CA ALA A 119 -1.76 11.26 -12.79
C ALA A 119 -0.96 10.04 -12.31
N GLY A 120 -0.87 8.98 -13.14
CA GLY A 120 -0.13 7.77 -12.80
C GLY A 120 1.36 8.03 -12.59
N LEU A 121 2.00 8.69 -13.55
CA LEU A 121 3.44 9.01 -13.48
C LEU A 121 3.77 10.01 -12.36
N THR A 122 2.84 10.90 -11.99
CA THR A 122 3.01 11.80 -10.83
C THR A 122 3.06 11.01 -9.53
N MET A 123 2.22 9.98 -9.39
CA MET A 123 2.24 9.11 -8.21
C MET A 123 3.53 8.30 -8.15
N GLU A 124 3.96 7.71 -9.28
CA GLU A 124 5.22 6.97 -9.36
C GLU A 124 6.44 7.86 -9.01
N LEU A 125 6.50 9.08 -9.56
CA LEU A 125 7.58 10.03 -9.29
C LEU A 125 7.60 10.50 -7.82
N LYS A 126 6.42 10.78 -7.23
CA LYS A 126 6.31 11.12 -5.80
C LYS A 126 6.73 9.97 -4.89
N ARG A 127 6.35 8.74 -5.26
CA ARG A 127 6.76 7.54 -4.54
C ARG A 127 8.28 7.34 -4.59
N ALA A 128 8.89 7.44 -5.76
CA ALA A 128 10.33 7.31 -5.92
C ALA A 128 11.11 8.37 -5.13
N LYS A 129 10.59 9.61 -5.08
CA LYS A 129 11.13 10.67 -4.22
C LYS A 129 11.04 10.30 -2.74
N ALA A 130 9.85 9.92 -2.26
CA ALA A 130 9.64 9.57 -0.86
C ALA A 130 10.51 8.38 -0.43
N ASP A 131 10.67 7.39 -1.32
CA ASP A 131 11.58 6.26 -1.13
C ASP A 131 13.04 6.74 -1.04
N ALA A 132 13.48 7.63 -1.93
CA ALA A 132 14.84 8.18 -1.91
C ALA A 132 15.11 9.04 -0.65
N GLU A 133 14.15 9.88 -0.24
CA GLU A 133 14.25 10.73 0.96
C GLU A 133 14.23 9.90 2.26
N GLY A 134 13.54 8.76 2.25
CA GLY A 134 13.55 7.78 3.35
C GLY A 134 14.80 6.88 3.35
N ARG A 135 15.45 6.69 2.19
CA ARG A 135 16.57 5.74 2.03
C ARG A 135 17.83 6.29 2.67
N SER A 136 18.17 5.83 3.86
CA SER A 136 19.40 6.23 4.55
C SER A 136 20.66 5.75 3.83
N THR A 137 21.63 6.65 3.61
CA THR A 137 23.00 6.36 3.16
C THR A 137 24.00 6.28 4.31
N ALA A 138 23.48 6.25 5.54
CA ALA A 138 24.08 5.35 6.50
C ALA A 138 23.95 3.95 5.88
N SER A 139 25.05 3.49 5.32
CA SER A 139 25.55 2.14 5.52
C SER A 139 24.54 1.36 6.34
N THR A 140 23.74 0.53 5.68
CA THR A 140 23.39 -0.76 6.24
C THR A 140 24.68 -1.54 6.40
N ALA A 141 25.59 -1.06 7.26
CA ALA A 141 26.34 -1.91 8.15
C ALA A 141 25.25 -2.58 8.98
N ILE A 142 24.58 -3.54 8.33
CA ILE A 142 24.12 -4.73 9.00
C ILE A 142 25.30 -5.10 9.85
N VAL A 143 25.13 -5.06 11.18
CA VAL A 143 26.28 -5.38 12.02
C VAL A 143 26.76 -6.76 11.61
N LEU A 144 28.02 -6.76 11.20
CA LEU A 144 28.59 -7.79 10.36
C LEU A 144 28.93 -9.06 11.15
N LYS A 145 28.50 -9.16 12.41
CA LYS A 145 28.67 -10.38 13.21
C LYS A 145 27.40 -10.65 14.01
N ALA A 146 26.94 -11.90 13.94
CA ALA A 146 26.07 -12.40 14.99
C ALA A 146 26.95 -12.51 16.26
N GLU A 147 26.59 -11.77 17.30
CA GLU A 147 27.47 -11.52 18.44
C GLU A 147 27.18 -12.43 19.63
N THR A 148 25.92 -12.86 19.79
CA THR A 148 25.51 -13.48 21.06
C THR A 148 24.18 -14.24 20.99
N THR A 149 23.95 -15.08 21.98
CA THR A 149 22.65 -15.70 22.31
C THR A 149 21.82 -14.91 23.33
N SER A 150 22.32 -13.82 23.89
CA SER A 150 21.69 -13.05 24.97
C SER A 150 21.67 -11.54 24.70
N VAL A 151 20.62 -10.85 25.11
CA VAL A 151 20.37 -9.44 24.77
C VAL A 151 21.45 -8.50 25.37
N ASP A 152 21.85 -8.77 26.61
CA ASP A 152 22.83 -8.01 27.40
C ASP A 152 24.26 -8.07 26.85
N GLN A 153 24.53 -8.98 25.92
CA GLN A 153 25.84 -9.20 25.30
C GLN A 153 25.93 -8.58 23.90
N ILE A 154 24.85 -7.98 23.39
CA ILE A 154 24.86 -7.25 22.11
C ILE A 154 25.54 -5.90 22.36
N GLU A 155 26.65 -5.64 21.68
CA GLU A 155 27.35 -4.38 21.83
C GLU A 155 26.47 -3.23 21.30
N GLY A 156 26.31 -2.18 22.12
CA GLY A 156 25.44 -1.06 21.77
C GLY A 156 23.95 -1.41 21.73
N TYR A 157 23.50 -2.44 22.47
CA TYR A 157 22.11 -2.90 22.47
C TYR A 157 21.10 -1.75 22.63
N ARG A 158 21.31 -0.88 23.62
CA ARG A 158 20.41 0.23 23.92
C ARG A 158 20.38 1.24 22.79
N GLU A 159 21.53 1.55 22.21
CA GLU A 159 21.68 2.47 21.09
C GLU A 159 20.97 1.95 19.83
N ILE A 160 21.02 0.63 19.59
CA ILE A 160 20.31 -0.01 18.47
C ILE A 160 18.80 0.06 18.69
N VAL A 161 18.34 -0.31 19.88
CA VAL A 161 16.92 -0.24 20.26
C VAL A 161 16.43 1.20 20.14
N ASP A 162 17.14 2.18 20.71
CA ASP A 162 16.74 3.59 20.70
C ASP A 162 16.76 4.19 19.30
N SER A 163 17.80 3.91 18.49
CA SER A 163 17.92 4.38 17.11
C SER A 163 16.81 3.79 16.23
N THR A 164 16.52 2.51 16.39
CA THR A 164 15.45 1.82 15.65
C THR A 164 14.08 2.31 16.09
N ALA A 165 13.86 2.45 17.39
CA ALA A 165 12.64 2.98 17.96
C ALA A 165 12.39 4.44 17.54
N GLU A 166 13.44 5.25 17.39
CA GLU A 166 13.31 6.62 16.86
C GLU A 166 12.86 6.61 15.40
N LYS A 167 13.45 5.76 14.55
CA LYS A 167 13.00 5.59 13.16
C LYS A 167 11.54 5.12 13.10
N MET A 168 11.15 4.21 14.00
CA MET A 168 9.78 3.74 14.13
C MET A 168 8.81 4.87 14.50
N ALA A 169 9.10 5.59 15.58
CA ALA A 169 8.27 6.68 16.06
C ALA A 169 8.23 7.84 15.06
N ALA A 170 9.32 8.11 14.34
CA ALA A 170 9.36 9.11 13.28
C ALA A 170 8.47 8.71 12.08
N GLY A 171 8.59 7.47 11.60
CA GLY A 171 7.76 6.95 10.50
C GLY A 171 6.26 7.05 10.83
N ILE A 172 5.89 6.63 12.04
CA ILE A 172 4.51 6.72 12.53
C ILE A 172 4.03 8.18 12.65
N ARG A 173 4.84 9.09 13.22
CA ARG A 173 4.49 10.51 13.37
C ARG A 173 4.30 11.22 12.04
N SER A 174 5.10 10.85 11.04
CA SER A 174 5.11 11.52 9.75
C SER A 174 3.88 11.24 8.87
N GLU A 175 2.92 10.43 9.35
CA GLU A 175 1.79 9.92 8.56
C GLU A 175 2.22 9.33 7.20
N VAL A 176 3.49 8.91 7.11
CA VAL A 176 4.01 8.19 5.96
C VAL A 176 3.20 6.91 5.84
N ASP A 177 2.81 6.58 4.60
CA ASP A 177 2.00 5.42 4.27
C ASP A 177 2.36 4.23 5.18
N ALA A 178 1.34 3.64 5.80
CA ALA A 178 1.52 2.58 6.78
C ALA A 178 2.35 1.41 6.23
N GLN A 179 2.37 1.23 4.90
CA GLN A 179 3.26 0.26 4.25
C GLN A 179 4.74 0.64 4.31
N GLN A 180 5.09 1.90 4.05
CA GLN A 180 6.48 2.39 4.07
C GLN A 180 7.02 2.43 5.52
N SER A 181 6.17 2.83 6.48
CA SER A 181 6.49 2.70 7.90
C SER A 181 6.74 1.24 8.27
N ALA A 182 5.86 0.31 7.86
CA ALA A 182 6.04 -1.12 8.10
C ALA A 182 7.31 -1.69 7.44
N ARG A 183 7.70 -1.20 6.25
CA ARG A 183 8.92 -1.64 5.57
C ARG A 183 10.18 -1.20 6.32
N THR A 184 10.25 0.07 6.71
CA THR A 184 11.37 0.60 7.51
C THR A 184 11.55 -0.20 8.80
N LEU A 185 10.43 -0.63 9.40
CA LEU A 185 10.42 -1.47 10.59
C LEU A 185 10.88 -2.89 10.33
N ALA A 186 10.41 -3.51 9.25
CA ALA A 186 10.88 -4.82 8.83
C ALA A 186 12.41 -4.82 8.63
N GLU A 187 12.95 -3.78 7.98
CA GLU A 187 14.40 -3.61 7.76
C GLU A 187 15.18 -3.54 9.07
N ALA A 188 14.71 -2.74 10.03
CA ALA A 188 15.41 -2.60 11.29
C ALA A 188 15.26 -3.84 12.20
N ILE A 189 14.12 -4.52 12.15
CA ILE A 189 13.93 -5.81 12.85
C ILE A 189 14.84 -6.88 12.23
N LEU A 190 15.02 -6.90 10.91
CA LEU A 190 15.95 -7.81 10.26
C LEU A 190 17.40 -7.51 10.67
N ASP A 191 17.80 -6.24 10.72
CA ASP A 191 19.12 -5.84 11.22
C ASP A 191 19.37 -6.34 12.66
N ALA A 192 18.40 -6.11 13.54
CA ALA A 192 18.45 -6.59 14.92
C ALA A 192 18.61 -8.12 14.98
N ARG A 193 17.81 -8.86 14.19
CA ARG A 193 17.86 -10.33 14.12
C ARG A 193 19.21 -10.87 13.65
N LEU A 194 19.88 -10.16 12.75
CA LEU A 194 21.18 -10.57 12.20
C LEU A 194 22.30 -10.59 13.27
N ARG A 195 22.13 -9.84 14.36
CA ARG A 195 23.06 -9.78 15.50
C ARG A 195 22.88 -10.94 16.48
N VAL A 196 21.77 -11.66 16.40
CA VAL A 196 21.44 -12.77 17.30
C VAL A 196 21.84 -14.10 16.68
N ILE A 197 22.45 -14.97 17.48
CA ILE A 197 22.85 -16.31 17.08
C ILE A 197 21.69 -17.32 17.26
N ASP A 198 21.36 -18.03 16.17
CA ASP A 198 20.45 -19.16 16.11
C ASP A 198 21.02 -20.40 16.82
N LYS A 199 20.23 -21.47 16.90
CA LYS A 199 20.68 -22.72 17.55
C LYS A 199 21.85 -23.40 16.84
N LYS A 200 22.13 -23.05 15.58
CA LYS A 200 23.22 -23.61 14.78
C LYS A 200 24.44 -22.67 14.72
N GLY A 201 24.48 -21.60 15.51
CA GLY A 201 25.62 -20.68 15.54
C GLY A 201 25.59 -19.58 14.47
N ARG A 202 24.47 -19.38 13.77
CA ARG A 202 24.35 -18.47 12.62
C ARG A 202 23.42 -17.30 12.92
N PRO A 203 23.41 -16.20 12.15
CA PRO A 203 22.42 -15.14 12.29
C PRO A 203 20.96 -15.64 12.31
N ASP A 204 20.12 -15.14 13.21
CA ASP A 204 18.72 -15.58 13.40
C ASP A 204 17.74 -14.87 12.44
N LEU A 205 17.91 -15.11 11.13
CA LEU A 205 17.10 -14.50 10.06
C LEU A 205 15.57 -14.54 10.29
N LYS A 206 15.06 -15.60 10.93
CA LYS A 206 13.62 -15.78 11.15
C LYS A 206 13.11 -15.24 12.48
N GLY A 207 13.98 -14.73 13.35
CA GLY A 207 13.59 -14.31 14.71
C GLY A 207 13.06 -15.48 15.55
N SER A 208 13.65 -16.67 15.37
CA SER A 208 13.22 -17.89 16.05
C SER A 208 13.66 -17.94 17.52
N ARG A 209 14.70 -17.18 17.89
CA ARG A 209 15.26 -17.11 19.24
C ARG A 209 14.45 -16.13 20.09
N GLN A 210 14.38 -16.43 21.39
CA GLN A 210 13.70 -15.55 22.35
C GLN A 210 14.37 -14.16 22.37
N THR A 211 15.70 -14.12 22.36
CA THR A 211 16.52 -12.90 22.25
C THR A 211 16.11 -11.99 21.09
N SER A 212 15.84 -12.55 19.91
CA SER A 212 15.37 -11.79 18.74
C SER A 212 13.96 -11.23 18.94
N LYS A 213 13.10 -11.98 19.64
CA LYS A 213 11.74 -11.55 19.97
C LYS A 213 11.76 -10.46 21.04
N ASP A 214 12.59 -10.62 22.07
CA ASP A 214 12.76 -9.65 23.16
C ASP A 214 13.27 -8.32 22.61
N MET A 215 14.26 -8.34 21.72
CA MET A 215 14.75 -7.13 21.06
C MET A 215 13.70 -6.47 20.17
N THR A 216 12.89 -7.26 19.47
CA THR A 216 11.75 -6.72 18.70
C THR A 216 10.72 -6.08 19.63
N ALA A 217 10.44 -6.69 20.79
CA ALA A 217 9.53 -6.15 21.78
C ALA A 217 10.07 -4.86 22.42
N ASP A 218 11.36 -4.80 22.74
CA ASP A 218 12.02 -3.62 23.29
C ASP A 218 12.01 -2.44 22.30
N ILE A 219 12.24 -2.71 21.01
CA ILE A 219 12.11 -1.71 19.94
C ILE A 219 10.69 -1.12 19.93
N LYS A 220 9.67 -1.98 19.95
CA LYS A 220 8.26 -1.55 19.95
C LYS A 220 7.92 -0.74 21.19
N ALA A 221 8.27 -1.23 22.37
CA ALA A 221 7.99 -0.56 23.64
C ALA A 221 8.69 0.81 23.70
N THR A 222 9.93 0.88 23.25
CA THR A 222 10.70 2.14 23.20
C THR A 222 10.09 3.11 22.19
N ALA A 223 9.63 2.63 21.03
CA ALA A 223 8.96 3.45 20.04
C ALA A 223 7.62 3.99 20.55
N ALA A 224 6.85 3.15 21.24
CA ALA A 224 5.59 3.54 21.86
C ALA A 224 5.80 4.65 22.90
N ASN A 225 6.81 4.50 23.76
CA ASN A 225 7.20 5.54 24.72
C ASN A 225 7.58 6.86 24.03
N LYS A 226 8.33 6.81 22.93
CA LYS A 226 8.70 8.01 22.15
C LYS A 226 7.48 8.71 21.54
N LEU A 227 6.50 7.95 21.06
CA LEU A 227 5.25 8.51 20.51
C LEU A 227 4.44 9.23 21.59
N VAL A 228 4.30 8.62 22.77
CA VAL A 228 3.61 9.23 23.92
C VAL A 228 4.36 10.49 24.40
N GLN A 229 5.69 10.42 24.56
CA GLN A 229 6.51 11.57 24.95
C GLN A 229 6.42 12.73 23.97
N SER A 230 6.24 12.45 22.68
CA SER A 230 6.06 13.48 21.65
C SER A 230 4.66 14.09 21.60
N GLY A 231 3.71 13.60 22.41
CA GLY A 231 2.31 14.03 22.40
C GLY A 231 1.49 13.54 21.21
N PHE A 232 2.02 12.59 20.41
CA PHE A 232 1.31 12.02 19.26
C PHE A 232 0.13 11.12 19.66
N ARG A 233 0.23 10.51 20.84
CA ARG A 233 -0.85 9.72 21.48
C ARG A 233 -0.96 10.09 22.96
N SER A 234 -2.17 9.95 23.47
CA SER A 234 -2.57 10.32 24.83
C SER A 234 -1.99 9.38 25.89
N ASN A 235 -1.81 8.11 25.56
CA ASN A 235 -1.33 7.09 26.48
C ASN A 235 -0.64 5.93 25.72
N ILE A 236 -0.02 5.02 26.47
CA ILE A 236 0.70 3.86 25.93
C ILE A 236 -0.27 2.82 25.32
N ALA A 237 -1.46 2.62 25.90
CA ALA A 237 -2.43 1.64 25.41
C ALA A 237 -2.93 1.98 23.98
N ASP A 238 -3.26 3.24 23.70
CA ASP A 238 -3.62 3.72 22.35
C ASP A 238 -2.48 3.50 21.34
N THR A 239 -1.24 3.44 21.83
CA THR A 239 -0.05 3.25 21.02
C THR A 239 0.23 1.76 20.80
N ASP A 240 -0.05 0.91 21.78
CA ASP A 240 0.07 -0.55 21.66
C ASP A 240 -0.90 -1.09 20.59
N ASP A 241 -2.16 -0.64 20.57
CA ASP A 241 -3.12 -1.00 19.52
C ASP A 241 -2.62 -0.62 18.11
N LEU A 242 -2.00 0.55 17.99
CA LEU A 242 -1.36 0.99 16.76
C LEU A 242 -0.19 0.08 16.38
N MET A 243 0.66 -0.28 17.34
CA MET A 243 1.80 -1.19 17.10
C MET A 243 1.35 -2.60 16.70
N ASP A 244 0.25 -3.09 17.26
CA ASP A 244 -0.34 -4.37 16.91
C ASP A 244 -0.96 -4.33 15.50
N SER A 245 -1.64 -3.24 15.14
CA SER A 245 -2.12 -3.06 13.76
C SER A 245 -0.96 -3.00 12.75
N LEU A 246 0.18 -2.45 13.14
CA LEU A 246 1.40 -2.41 12.32
C LEU A 246 2.07 -3.78 12.25
N GLN A 247 1.95 -4.64 13.25
CA GLN A 247 2.59 -5.96 13.28
C GLN A 247 2.23 -6.80 12.05
N GLY A 248 0.95 -6.86 11.67
CA GLY A 248 0.54 -7.59 10.47
C GLY A 248 1.16 -7.04 9.19
N LYS A 249 1.31 -5.71 9.09
CA LYS A 249 1.97 -5.04 7.96
C LYS A 249 3.48 -5.30 7.97
N ILE A 250 4.12 -5.29 9.14
CA ILE A 250 5.54 -5.61 9.31
C ILE A 250 5.80 -7.06 8.89
N GLU A 251 4.97 -8.02 9.31
CA GLU A 251 5.09 -9.41 8.88
C GLU A 251 4.93 -9.58 7.37
N TYR A 252 3.99 -8.85 6.78
CA TYR A 252 3.82 -8.81 5.34
C TYR A 252 5.08 -8.26 4.64
N GLN A 253 5.64 -7.15 5.12
CA GLN A 253 6.87 -6.56 4.57
C GLN A 253 8.08 -7.47 4.79
N MET A 254 8.20 -8.13 5.94
CA MET A 254 9.22 -9.15 6.21
C MET A 254 9.14 -10.32 5.22
N SER A 255 7.94 -10.68 4.78
CA SER A 255 7.76 -11.73 3.77
C SER A 255 8.34 -11.35 2.40
N ALA A 256 8.48 -10.06 2.11
CA ALA A 256 9.14 -9.56 0.90
C ALA A 256 10.63 -9.30 1.14
N LEU A 257 10.97 -8.62 2.23
CA LEU A 257 12.33 -8.23 2.55
C LEU A 257 13.26 -9.42 2.79
N LEU A 258 12.77 -10.46 3.47
CA LEU A 258 13.62 -11.60 3.80
C LEU A 258 14.13 -12.36 2.56
N PRO A 259 13.27 -12.75 1.58
CA PRO A 259 13.78 -13.32 0.34
C PRO A 259 14.58 -12.33 -0.50
N GLU A 260 14.24 -11.04 -0.52
CA GLU A 260 15.03 -10.01 -1.21
C GLU A 260 16.47 -9.93 -0.66
N PHE A 261 16.61 -9.86 0.67
CA PHE A 261 17.90 -9.87 1.36
C PHE A 261 18.70 -11.14 1.04
N VAL A 262 18.05 -12.32 1.09
CA VAL A 262 18.73 -13.59 0.82
C VAL A 262 19.20 -13.69 -0.64
N ARG A 263 18.39 -13.26 -1.62
CA ARG A 263 18.79 -13.20 -3.04
C ARG A 263 19.93 -12.21 -3.27
N ALA A 264 19.94 -11.09 -2.56
CA ALA A 264 20.99 -10.07 -2.72
C ALA A 264 22.39 -10.61 -2.38
N LEU A 265 22.49 -11.58 -1.48
CA LEU A 265 23.77 -12.22 -1.08
C LEU A 265 24.43 -13.02 -2.20
N ASP A 266 23.70 -13.40 -3.25
CA ASP A 266 24.29 -14.07 -4.43
C ASP A 266 25.27 -13.15 -5.17
N ASN A 267 25.06 -11.84 -5.08
CA ASN A 267 25.90 -10.83 -5.71
C ASN A 267 26.88 -10.16 -4.72
N ASP A 268 26.85 -10.57 -3.45
CA ASP A 268 27.64 -9.98 -2.35
C ASP A 268 28.30 -11.11 -1.52
N THR A 269 29.27 -11.76 -2.15
CA THR A 269 29.95 -12.94 -1.60
C THR A 269 30.77 -12.63 -0.36
N GLU A 270 31.33 -11.41 -0.25
CA GLU A 270 32.06 -10.94 0.94
C GLU A 270 31.12 -10.86 2.15
N ARG A 271 29.97 -10.20 1.98
CA ARG A 271 28.98 -10.09 3.05
C ARG A 271 28.38 -11.44 3.43
N PHE A 272 28.17 -12.33 2.47
CA PHE A 272 27.75 -13.69 2.76
C PHE A 272 28.79 -14.42 3.62
N ALA A 273 30.06 -14.36 3.25
CA ALA A 273 31.14 -15.02 3.99
C ALA A 273 31.31 -14.47 5.41
N GLU A 274 31.08 -13.17 5.59
CA GLU A 274 31.15 -12.51 6.89
C GLU A 274 29.98 -12.88 7.80
N LEU A 275 28.74 -12.89 7.28
CA LEU A 275 27.55 -13.22 8.06
C LEU A 275 27.38 -14.74 8.28
N PHE A 276 27.79 -15.56 7.31
CA PHE A 276 27.58 -17.00 7.30
C PHE A 276 28.87 -17.79 7.02
N PRO A 277 29.95 -17.59 7.80
CA PRO A 277 31.24 -18.24 7.56
C PRO A 277 31.17 -19.77 7.60
N MET A 278 30.21 -20.34 8.34
CA MET A 278 29.99 -21.80 8.39
C MET A 278 29.31 -22.39 7.15
N LEU A 279 28.86 -21.56 6.21
CA LEU A 279 28.14 -21.97 5.00
C LEU A 279 28.91 -21.63 3.72
N THR A 280 30.07 -20.97 3.79
CA THR A 280 30.89 -20.60 2.63
C THR A 280 31.29 -21.80 1.80
N ASP A 281 31.67 -22.91 2.45
CA ASP A 281 32.12 -24.13 1.77
C ASP A 281 31.00 -24.85 1.00
N LYS A 282 29.74 -24.45 1.23
CA LYS A 282 28.57 -24.99 0.52
C LYS A 282 28.26 -24.21 -0.75
N VAL A 283 28.81 -23.00 -0.92
CA VAL A 283 28.57 -22.16 -2.10
C VAL A 283 29.36 -22.71 -3.27
N THR A 284 28.67 -23.00 -4.36
CA THR A 284 29.25 -23.45 -5.63
C THR A 284 28.61 -22.69 -6.79
N GLU A 285 29.16 -22.80 -7.99
CA GLU A 285 28.53 -22.22 -9.19
C GLU A 285 27.11 -22.76 -9.42
N GLU A 286 26.86 -24.02 -9.05
CA GLU A 286 25.56 -24.68 -9.19
C GLU A 286 24.62 -24.43 -8.00
N THR A 287 25.14 -23.96 -6.86
CA THR A 287 24.37 -23.74 -5.64
C THR A 287 24.74 -22.39 -5.03
N PRO A 288 24.00 -21.32 -5.38
CA PRO A 288 24.28 -19.98 -4.88
C PRO A 288 23.96 -19.84 -3.39
N ALA A 289 24.47 -18.77 -2.78
CA ALA A 289 24.28 -18.46 -1.35
C ALA A 289 22.81 -18.47 -0.94
N SER A 290 21.94 -17.90 -1.78
CA SER A 290 20.51 -17.79 -1.54
C SER A 290 19.83 -19.14 -1.43
N GLU A 291 20.15 -20.10 -2.30
CA GLU A 291 19.58 -21.45 -2.28
C GLU A 291 19.92 -22.18 -0.98
N ILE A 292 21.17 -22.04 -0.51
CA ILE A 292 21.63 -22.60 0.75
C ILE A 292 20.82 -22.01 1.91
N LEU A 293 20.69 -20.68 1.96
CA LEU A 293 19.98 -20.00 3.04
C LEU A 293 18.47 -20.29 3.02
N PHE A 294 17.83 -20.33 1.85
CA PHE A 294 16.42 -20.72 1.72
C PHE A 294 16.16 -22.11 2.30
N LYS A 295 17.03 -23.07 1.99
CA LYS A 295 16.94 -24.43 2.51
C LYS A 295 17.25 -24.51 4.01
N GLU A 296 18.34 -23.88 4.45
CA GLU A 296 18.84 -23.95 5.82
C GLU A 296 17.93 -23.27 6.85
N TYR A 297 17.25 -22.21 6.43
CA TYR A 297 16.31 -21.46 7.27
C TYR A 297 14.84 -21.81 6.99
N ASN A 298 14.55 -22.62 5.97
CA ASN A 298 13.18 -22.86 5.50
C ASN A 298 12.44 -21.53 5.27
N ILE A 299 13.07 -20.66 4.48
CA ILE A 299 12.53 -19.38 4.02
C ILE A 299 11.92 -19.63 2.66
N ASN A 300 10.71 -19.11 2.42
CA ASN A 300 10.14 -19.20 1.09
C ASN A 300 10.95 -18.32 0.13
N PRO A 301 11.44 -18.84 -1.01
CA PRO A 301 12.17 -18.03 -1.98
C PRO A 301 11.33 -16.88 -2.52
N GLU A 302 10.00 -17.00 -2.49
CA GLU A 302 9.04 -16.00 -2.96
C GLU A 302 8.31 -15.33 -1.80
N SER A 303 8.07 -14.04 -1.96
CA SER A 303 7.21 -13.24 -1.10
C SER A 303 5.75 -13.66 -1.16
N VAL A 304 4.94 -13.19 -0.21
CA VAL A 304 3.47 -13.37 -0.26
C VAL A 304 2.89 -12.75 -1.55
N ALA A 305 3.41 -11.59 -1.97
CA ALA A 305 2.96 -10.91 -3.18
C ALA A 305 3.29 -11.72 -4.45
N GLU A 306 4.52 -12.19 -4.60
CA GLU A 306 4.95 -13.02 -5.73
C GLU A 306 4.14 -14.31 -5.81
N ARG A 307 3.92 -15.01 -4.68
CA ARG A 307 3.08 -16.22 -4.64
C ARG A 307 1.64 -15.95 -5.04
N ARG A 308 1.06 -14.84 -4.57
CA ARG A 308 -0.30 -14.44 -4.96
C ARG A 308 -0.35 -14.12 -6.45
N ALA A 309 0.64 -13.42 -7.00
CA ALA A 309 0.73 -13.12 -8.43
C ALA A 309 0.86 -14.40 -9.27
N ARG A 310 1.73 -15.34 -8.88
CA ARG A 310 1.88 -16.64 -9.55
C ARG A 310 0.58 -17.44 -9.54
N LYS A 311 -0.07 -17.57 -8.37
CA LYS A 311 -1.37 -18.25 -8.26
C LYS A 311 -2.46 -17.61 -9.14
N ARG A 312 -2.50 -16.27 -9.22
CA ARG A 312 -3.43 -15.56 -10.11
C ARG A 312 -3.12 -15.84 -11.59
N ALA A 313 -1.83 -15.86 -11.96
CA ALA A 313 -1.40 -16.17 -13.32
C ALA A 313 -1.74 -17.63 -13.70
N GLU A 314 -1.49 -18.58 -12.81
CA GLU A 314 -1.85 -20.00 -12.96
C GLU A 314 -3.38 -20.18 -13.09
N ALA A 315 -4.16 -19.54 -12.21
CA ALA A 315 -5.63 -19.59 -12.29
C ALA A 315 -6.16 -19.00 -13.60
N LYS A 316 -5.56 -17.90 -14.08
CA LYS A 316 -5.89 -17.30 -15.37
C LYS A 316 -5.51 -18.21 -16.55
N ALA A 317 -4.36 -18.86 -16.47
CA ALA A 317 -3.93 -19.83 -17.48
C ALA A 317 -4.85 -21.06 -17.52
N LEU A 318 -5.28 -21.56 -16.36
CA LEU A 318 -6.21 -22.69 -16.26
C LEU A 318 -7.60 -22.34 -16.81
N ALA A 319 -8.14 -21.18 -16.44
CA ALA A 319 -9.43 -20.69 -16.94
C ALA A 319 -9.43 -20.50 -18.47
N ASN A 320 -8.31 -20.02 -19.03
CA ASN A 320 -8.13 -19.92 -20.47
C ASN A 320 -8.00 -21.30 -21.16
N ALA A 321 -7.47 -22.31 -20.46
CA ALA A 321 -7.27 -23.66 -21.00
C ALA A 321 -8.54 -24.53 -20.95
N THR A 322 -9.43 -24.31 -19.97
CA THR A 322 -10.67 -25.10 -19.81
C THR A 322 -11.88 -24.52 -20.54
N GLY A 323 -11.78 -23.33 -21.14
CA GLY A 323 -12.87 -22.70 -21.90
C GLY A 323 -14.06 -22.25 -21.04
N GLU A 324 -14.02 -22.46 -19.72
CA GLU A 324 -14.97 -21.89 -18.78
C GLU A 324 -14.52 -20.48 -18.39
N THR A 325 -14.98 -19.49 -19.16
CA THR A 325 -15.00 -18.09 -18.70
C THR A 325 -15.99 -17.96 -17.54
N LYS A 326 -15.56 -18.37 -16.34
CA LYS A 326 -16.08 -17.77 -15.11
C LYS A 326 -15.51 -16.36 -15.07
N GLU A 327 -16.38 -15.36 -15.18
CA GLU A 327 -16.07 -14.00 -14.76
C GLU A 327 -15.55 -14.06 -13.32
N LEU A 328 -14.22 -14.08 -13.17
CA LEU A 328 -13.59 -13.74 -11.92
C LEU A 328 -13.88 -12.27 -11.73
N GLY A 329 -14.87 -11.99 -10.86
CA GLY A 329 -15.22 -10.64 -10.46
C GLY A 329 -13.96 -9.83 -10.22
N ALA A 330 -13.93 -8.65 -10.83
CA ALA A 330 -13.00 -7.58 -10.53
C ALA A 330 -13.21 -7.17 -9.06
N GLY A 331 -12.65 -7.95 -8.14
CA GLY A 331 -12.60 -7.66 -6.73
C GLY A 331 -11.49 -6.64 -6.48
N GLY A 332 -11.87 -5.37 -6.56
CA GLY A 332 -11.41 -4.26 -5.72
C GLY A 332 -9.90 -4.03 -5.61
N GLU A 333 -9.46 -2.93 -6.21
CA GLU A 333 -8.63 -1.99 -5.46
C GLU A 333 -9.44 -1.58 -4.21
N GLY A 334 -9.12 -2.21 -3.09
CA GLY A 334 -9.71 -1.94 -1.80
C GLY A 334 -8.62 -2.10 -0.75
N GLU A 335 -8.18 -0.96 -0.22
CA GLU A 335 -7.91 -0.86 1.21
C GLU A 335 -9.01 -1.60 1.97
N ASP A 336 -8.58 -2.37 2.97
CA ASP A 336 -9.41 -3.04 3.96
C ASP A 336 -10.33 -4.15 3.40
N GLY A 337 -10.04 -5.39 3.80
CA GLY A 337 -10.68 -6.57 3.24
C GLY A 337 -11.04 -7.63 4.26
N GLU A 338 -11.76 -7.24 5.33
CA GLU A 338 -12.91 -8.04 5.76
C GLU A 338 -13.90 -8.02 4.57
N GLY A 339 -14.05 -9.13 3.86
CA GLY A 339 -14.85 -9.20 2.64
C GLY A 339 -15.44 -10.59 2.44
N GLU A 340 -16.70 -10.71 2.81
CA GLU A 340 -17.58 -11.86 2.58
C GLU A 340 -17.79 -12.06 1.08
N GLY A 341 -17.42 -13.24 0.58
CA GLY A 341 -17.79 -13.71 -0.75
C GLY A 341 -18.76 -14.88 -0.63
N GLU A 342 -20.05 -14.59 -0.59
CA GLU A 342 -21.10 -15.56 -0.84
C GLU A 342 -21.09 -15.91 -2.34
N GLY A 343 -20.80 -17.18 -2.64
CA GLY A 343 -20.82 -17.74 -3.98
C GLY A 343 -21.28 -19.19 -3.94
N SER A 344 -22.60 -19.39 -3.89
CA SER A 344 -23.27 -20.57 -4.42
C SER A 344 -23.15 -20.50 -5.96
N GLU A 345 -22.98 -21.54 -6.78
CA GLU A 345 -23.28 -22.96 -6.70
C GLU A 345 -22.42 -23.65 -7.79
N GLY A 346 -22.05 -24.91 -7.58
CA GLY A 346 -21.23 -25.69 -8.52
C GLY A 346 -20.85 -27.01 -7.87
N ALA A 347 -21.72 -28.00 -8.03
CA ALA A 347 -21.58 -29.32 -7.45
C ALA A 347 -20.47 -30.11 -8.15
N GLU A 348 -19.44 -30.53 -7.42
CA GLU A 348 -19.16 -31.94 -7.10
C GLU A 348 -17.76 -32.10 -6.49
N THR A 349 -17.69 -32.86 -5.39
CA THR A 349 -16.50 -33.23 -4.57
C THR A 349 -15.83 -32.14 -3.74
N LYS A 350 -16.58 -31.47 -2.85
CA LYS A 350 -15.98 -30.78 -1.69
C LYS A 350 -15.36 -31.82 -0.75
N SER A 351 -14.06 -31.74 -0.52
CA SER A 351 -13.36 -32.61 0.43
C SER A 351 -13.92 -32.40 1.85
N LEU A 352 -13.88 -33.43 2.71
CA LEU A 352 -14.26 -33.32 4.13
C LEU A 352 -13.55 -32.13 4.80
N PHE A 353 -12.29 -31.90 4.44
CA PHE A 353 -11.49 -30.78 4.87
C PHE A 353 -12.14 -29.41 4.58
N ASP A 354 -12.76 -29.22 3.41
CA ASP A 354 -13.43 -27.95 3.07
C ASP A 354 -14.70 -27.70 3.91
N LYS A 355 -15.38 -28.77 4.33
CA LYS A 355 -16.54 -28.66 5.24
C LYS A 355 -16.08 -28.31 6.65
N ASP A 356 -15.01 -28.94 7.12
CA ASP A 356 -14.45 -28.72 8.45
C ASP A 356 -13.85 -27.32 8.58
N THR A 357 -13.17 -26.83 7.53
CA THR A 357 -12.60 -25.47 7.50
C THR A 357 -13.70 -24.40 7.51
N LYS A 358 -14.84 -24.67 6.87
CA LYS A 358 -16.00 -23.76 6.91
C LYS A 358 -16.68 -23.73 8.27
N ALA A 359 -16.82 -24.88 8.93
CA ALA A 359 -17.35 -24.94 10.29
C ALA A 359 -16.44 -24.15 11.26
N LEU A 360 -15.12 -24.33 11.14
CA LEU A 360 -14.14 -23.62 11.97
C LEU A 360 -14.16 -22.09 11.74
N ALA A 361 -14.28 -21.67 10.47
CA ALA A 361 -14.40 -20.26 10.11
C ALA A 361 -15.70 -19.64 10.65
N SER A 362 -16.81 -20.39 10.64
CA SER A 362 -18.09 -19.96 11.20
C SER A 362 -18.01 -19.75 12.72
N VAL A 363 -17.40 -20.69 13.45
CA VAL A 363 -17.18 -20.57 14.91
C VAL A 363 -16.27 -19.38 15.25
N SER A 364 -15.19 -19.20 14.49
CA SER A 364 -14.25 -18.08 14.67
C SER A 364 -14.93 -16.72 14.46
N LYS A 365 -15.81 -16.63 13.45
CA LYS A 365 -16.56 -15.40 13.15
C LYS A 365 -17.53 -15.05 14.28
N ILE A 366 -18.30 -16.02 14.76
CA ILE A 366 -19.25 -15.80 15.87
C ILE A 366 -18.50 -15.37 17.13
N LEU A 367 -17.36 -15.99 17.46
CA LEU A 367 -16.52 -15.58 18.60
C LEU A 367 -15.98 -14.15 18.44
N THR A 368 -15.56 -13.78 17.23
CA THR A 368 -15.07 -12.43 16.94
C THR A 368 -16.18 -11.40 17.09
N ASP A 369 -17.39 -11.69 16.60
CA ASP A 369 -18.55 -10.81 16.73
C ASP A 369 -18.96 -10.62 18.20
N VAL A 370 -18.90 -11.68 19.01
CA VAL A 370 -19.14 -11.68 20.46
C VAL A 370 -18.13 -10.82 21.22
N VAL A 371 -16.86 -10.92 20.85
CA VAL A 371 -15.79 -10.13 21.49
C VAL A 371 -15.92 -8.65 21.09
N LYS A 372 -16.23 -8.37 19.82
CA LYS A 372 -16.35 -6.99 19.29
C LYS A 372 -17.55 -6.20 19.84
N HIS A 373 -18.63 -6.84 20.32
CA HIS A 373 -19.81 -6.14 20.85
C HIS A 373 -20.16 -6.53 22.29
N SER A 374 -19.17 -6.95 23.07
CA SER A 374 -19.36 -7.48 24.43
C SER A 374 -19.96 -6.50 25.46
N GLU A 375 -20.06 -5.21 25.15
CA GLU A 375 -20.51 -4.18 26.10
C GLU A 375 -22.01 -3.80 26.01
N ASP A 376 -22.76 -4.18 24.96
CA ASP A 376 -24.15 -3.69 24.75
C ASP A 376 -25.14 -4.74 24.20
N TYR A 377 -25.04 -6.01 24.59
CA TYR A 377 -26.04 -7.00 24.16
C TYR A 377 -27.33 -6.92 24.98
N THR A 378 -28.46 -6.78 24.28
CA THR A 378 -29.76 -7.08 24.88
C THR A 378 -29.90 -8.58 25.18
N SER A 379 -30.83 -8.95 26.06
CA SER A 379 -31.10 -10.36 26.40
C SER A 379 -31.45 -11.20 25.16
N ASP A 380 -32.19 -10.62 24.22
CA ASP A 380 -32.63 -11.30 23.00
C ASP A 380 -31.45 -11.52 22.01
N GLU A 381 -30.52 -10.57 21.93
CA GLU A 381 -29.30 -10.69 21.11
C GLU A 381 -28.34 -11.72 21.71
N SER A 382 -28.20 -11.73 23.04
CA SER A 382 -27.41 -12.72 23.76
C SER A 382 -27.92 -14.15 23.52
N ASP A 383 -29.24 -14.36 23.54
CA ASP A 383 -29.84 -15.67 23.30
C ASP A 383 -29.72 -16.11 21.84
N LYS A 384 -29.82 -15.17 20.89
CA LYS A 384 -29.60 -15.45 19.46
C LYS A 384 -28.15 -15.86 19.19
N ILE A 385 -27.19 -15.17 19.78
CA ILE A 385 -25.76 -15.48 19.70
C ILE A 385 -25.47 -16.84 20.34
N ARG A 386 -25.99 -17.11 21.54
CA ARG A 386 -25.84 -18.41 22.21
C ARG A 386 -26.37 -19.56 21.36
N LYS A 387 -27.51 -19.36 20.71
CA LYS A 387 -28.08 -20.35 19.79
C LYS A 387 -27.18 -20.58 18.58
N GLN A 388 -26.71 -19.51 17.92
CA GLN A 388 -25.79 -19.62 16.78
C GLN A 388 -24.46 -20.29 17.15
N LEU A 389 -23.91 -19.99 18.33
CA LEU A 389 -22.69 -20.63 18.84
C LEU A 389 -22.93 -22.12 19.14
N THR A 390 -24.08 -22.46 19.73
CA THR A 390 -24.44 -23.85 20.04
C THR A 390 -24.65 -24.66 18.77
N ASP A 391 -25.31 -24.10 17.76
CA ASP A 391 -25.54 -24.75 16.47
C ASP A 391 -24.19 -24.97 15.74
N ALA A 392 -23.31 -23.96 15.71
CA ALA A 392 -21.99 -24.06 15.08
C ALA A 392 -21.05 -25.05 15.80
N LEU A 393 -21.08 -25.08 17.13
CA LEU A 393 -20.34 -26.08 17.93
C LEU A 393 -20.91 -27.49 17.76
N GLY A 394 -22.23 -27.62 17.60
CA GLY A 394 -22.89 -28.89 17.29
C GLY A 394 -22.46 -29.43 15.93
N GLU A 395 -22.40 -28.58 14.91
CA GLU A 395 -21.90 -28.94 13.58
C GLU A 395 -20.41 -29.34 13.62
N PHE A 396 -19.60 -28.58 14.36
CA PHE A 396 -18.18 -28.89 14.54
C PHE A 396 -17.95 -30.22 15.30
N SER A 397 -18.71 -30.46 16.37
CA SER A 397 -18.67 -31.72 17.12
C SER A 397 -19.12 -32.91 16.26
N ALA A 398 -20.14 -32.73 15.42
CA ALA A 398 -20.62 -33.77 14.50
C ALA A 398 -19.64 -34.04 13.35
N ALA A 399 -18.83 -33.04 12.96
CA ALA A 399 -17.73 -33.20 12.02
C ALA A 399 -16.55 -33.96 12.66
N LEU A 400 -16.16 -33.59 13.89
CA LEU A 400 -15.11 -34.28 14.64
C LEU A 400 -15.44 -35.75 14.95
N ALA A 401 -16.71 -36.08 15.22
CA ALA A 401 -17.12 -37.47 15.49
C ALA A 401 -17.09 -38.39 14.24
N LYS A 402 -16.82 -37.84 13.05
CA LYS A 402 -16.69 -38.58 11.79
C LYS A 402 -15.24 -38.78 11.34
N LEU A 403 -14.29 -38.19 12.07
CA LEU A 403 -12.86 -38.52 12.05
C LEU A 403 -12.59 -39.70 12.99
#